data_AF-K8WA81-F1
#
_entry.id   AF-K8WA81-F1
#
_cell.length_a   1.000
_cell.length_b   1.000
_cell.length_c   1.000
_cell.angle_alpha   90.00
_cell.angle_beta   90.00
_cell.angle_gamma   90.00
#
_symmetry.space_group_name_H-M   'P 1'
#
loop_
_entity.id
_entity.type
_entity.pdbx_description
1 polymer ?
#
loop_
_entity_poly.entity_id
_entity_poly.type
_entity_poly.pdbx_seq_one_letter_code
_entity_poly.pdbx_strand_id
1 'polypeptide(L)'
;MIWILIITLTIIVFCLRYVFLIPQLPVRLPLFIRQALSYSAPCLLTAICAPVILLEGKELREFPDNPYLWGALFCVVVASLVKNMLITVGLTLLFFYGLIYFMG
;
A
#
# COMPACT_ATOMS: atom_id res chain seq x y z
N MET A 1 21.97 0.82 21.72
CA MET A 1 20.95 -0.13 21.20
C MET A 1 20.37 0.33 19.86
N ILE A 2 19.85 1.57 19.74
CA ILE A 2 19.35 2.10 18.45
C ILE A 2 20.42 2.15 17.35
N TRP A 3 21.66 2.55 17.66
CA TRP A 3 22.75 2.67 16.68
C TRP A 3 23.12 1.35 16.00
N ILE A 4 23.18 0.26 16.77
CA ILE A 4 23.45 -1.08 16.24
C ILE A 4 22.31 -1.51 15.32
N LEU A 5 21.07 -1.23 15.69
CA LEU A 5 19.89 -1.56 14.89
C LEU A 5 19.87 -0.80 13.56
N ILE A 6 20.19 0.49 13.57
CA ILE A 6 20.29 1.32 12.36
C ILE A 6 21.39 0.81 11.42
N ILE A 7 22.58 0.52 11.96
CA ILE A 7 23.69 0.00 11.16
C ILE A 7 23.33 -1.37 10.58
N THR A 8 22.71 -2.24 11.38
CA THR A 8 22.28 -3.58 10.93
C THR A 8 21.24 -3.48 9.81
N LEU A 9 20.19 -2.67 9.99
CA LEU A 9 19.18 -2.44 8.95
C LEU A 9 19.78 -1.82 7.68
N THR A 10 20.71 -0.87 7.84
CA THR A 10 21.43 -0.27 6.71
C THR A 10 22.17 -1.34 5.91
N ILE A 11 22.93 -2.21 6.57
CA ILE A 11 23.66 -3.30 5.91
C ILE A 11 22.69 -4.26 5.20
N ILE A 12 21.59 -4.63 5.84
CA ILE A 12 20.58 -5.54 5.26
C ILE A 12 19.95 -4.92 3.99
N VAL A 13 19.47 -3.68 4.07
CA VAL A 13 18.83 -2.98 2.95
C VAL A 13 19.84 -2.77 1.81
N PHE A 14 21.07 -2.39 2.15
CA PHE A 14 22.13 -2.20 1.17
C PHE A 14 22.46 -3.51 0.45
N CYS A 15 22.61 -4.61 1.20
CA CYS A 15 22.90 -5.94 0.65
C CYS A 15 21.76 -6.43 -0.27
N LEU A 16 20.51 -6.36 0.19
CA LEU A 16 19.34 -6.69 -0.62
C LEU A 16 19.31 -5.88 -1.93
N ARG A 17 19.54 -4.56 -1.86
CA ARG A 17 19.48 -3.70 -3.05
C ARG A 17 20.64 -3.94 -4.01
N TYR A 18 21.86 -4.10 -3.50
CA TYR A 18 23.05 -4.32 -4.33
C TYR A 18 23.07 -5.69 -4.98
N VAL A 19 22.59 -6.74 -4.30
CA VAL A 19 22.49 -8.10 -4.87
C VAL A 19 21.64 -8.12 -6.14
N PHE A 20 20.55 -7.34 -6.18
CA PHE A 20 19.70 -7.21 -7.37
C PHE A 20 20.28 -6.28 -8.45
N LEU A 21 21.24 -5.42 -8.11
CA LEU A 21 21.79 -4.40 -9.03
C LEU A 21 23.00 -4.90 -9.84
N ILE A 22 23.57 -6.05 -9.50
CA ILE A 22 24.71 -6.62 -10.24
C ILE A 22 24.20 -7.12 -11.60
N PRO A 23 24.63 -6.50 -12.73
CA PRO A 23 24.06 -6.75 -14.06
C PRO A 23 24.33 -8.15 -14.62
N GLN A 24 25.28 -8.89 -14.03
CA GLN A 24 25.81 -10.15 -14.54
C GLN A 24 25.62 -11.34 -13.59
N LEU A 25 24.68 -11.30 -12.63
CA LEU A 25 24.34 -12.54 -11.92
C LEU A 25 23.69 -13.51 -12.92
N PRO A 26 24.28 -14.69 -13.21
CA PRO A 26 23.67 -15.70 -14.07
C PRO A 26 22.52 -16.43 -13.36
N VAL A 27 21.78 -15.73 -12.50
CA VAL A 27 20.59 -16.24 -11.84
C VAL A 27 19.47 -16.15 -12.85
N ARG A 28 19.30 -17.20 -13.66
CA ARG A 28 18.08 -17.41 -14.43
C ARG A 28 16.96 -17.70 -13.45
N LEU A 29 16.35 -16.65 -12.90
CA LEU A 29 15.12 -16.81 -12.13
C LEU A 29 14.11 -17.51 -13.05
N PRO A 30 13.54 -18.65 -12.63
CA PRO A 30 12.49 -19.29 -13.41
C PRO A 30 11.34 -18.29 -13.58
N LEU A 31 10.68 -18.33 -14.75
CA LEU A 31 9.63 -17.38 -15.15
C LEU A 31 8.61 -17.13 -14.01
N PHE A 32 8.25 -18.20 -13.29
CA PHE A 32 7.36 -18.17 -12.14
C PHE A 32 7.83 -17.22 -11.01
N ILE A 33 9.11 -17.29 -10.61
CA ILE A 33 9.64 -16.45 -9.53
C ILE A 33 9.73 -14.99 -9.98
N ARG A 34 10.12 -14.73 -11.23
CA ARG A 34 10.16 -13.37 -11.78
C ARG A 34 8.77 -12.74 -11.83
N GLN A 35 7.76 -13.52 -12.21
CA GLN A 35 6.38 -13.06 -12.25
C GLN A 35 5.84 -12.83 -10.83
N ALA A 36 6.09 -13.75 -9.89
CA ALA A 36 5.74 -13.59 -8.48
C ALA A 36 6.36 -12.33 -7.85
N LEU A 37 7.65 -12.06 -8.12
CA LEU A 37 8.32 -10.83 -7.65
C LEU A 37 7.71 -9.57 -8.26
N SER A 38 7.36 -9.59 -9.55
CA SER A 38 6.72 -8.43 -10.21
C SER A 38 5.34 -8.09 -9.62
N TYR A 39 4.62 -9.09 -9.10
CA TYR A 39 3.32 -8.90 -8.44
C TYR A 39 3.42 -8.58 -6.93
N SER A 40 4.64 -8.56 -6.37
CA SER A 40 4.83 -8.30 -4.93
C SER A 40 4.37 -6.89 -4.52
N ALA A 41 4.71 -5.87 -5.29
CA ALA A 41 4.35 -4.48 -5.00
C ALA A 41 2.84 -4.24 -4.92
N PRO A 42 2.02 -4.59 -5.94
CA PRO A 42 0.58 -4.42 -5.84
C PRO A 42 -0.05 -5.28 -4.73
N CYS A 43 0.44 -6.52 -4.53
CA CYS A 43 -0.05 -7.40 -3.46
C CYS A 43 0.20 -6.80 -2.07
N LEU A 44 1.41 -6.29 -1.84
CA LEU A 44 1.78 -5.67 -0.57
C LEU A 44 0.96 -4.40 -0.29
N LEU A 45 0.73 -3.56 -1.31
CA LEU A 45 -0.16 -2.40 -1.17
C LEU A 45 -1.57 -2.81 -0.77
N THR A 46 -2.14 -3.83 -1.43
CA THR A 46 -3.48 -4.34 -1.06
C THR A 46 -3.51 -4.93 0.35
N ALA A 47 -2.46 -5.64 0.76
CA ALA A 47 -2.35 -6.23 2.09
C ALA A 47 -2.22 -5.18 3.20
N ILE A 48 -1.65 -4.01 2.91
CA ILE A 48 -1.57 -2.89 3.86
C ILE A 48 -2.87 -2.09 3.86
N CYS A 49 -3.49 -1.84 2.71
CA CYS A 49 -4.73 -1.06 2.63
C CYS A 49 -5.94 -1.79 3.24
N ALA A 50 -6.10 -3.09 2.99
CA ALA A 50 -7.24 -3.86 3.49
C ALA A 50 -7.47 -3.75 5.02
N PRO A 51 -6.47 -3.98 5.90
CA PRO A 51 -6.66 -3.83 7.34
C PRO A 51 -6.88 -2.38 7.76
N VAL A 52 -6.27 -1.40 7.07
CA VAL A 52 -6.48 0.03 7.38
C VAL A 52 -7.94 0.44 7.17
N ILE A 53 -8.63 -0.17 6.20
CA ILE A 53 -10.03 0.14 5.89
C ILE A 53 -11.00 -0.64 6.80
N LEU A 54 -10.71 -1.91 7.10
CA LEU A 54 -11.64 -2.79 7.81
C LEU A 54 -11.43 -2.87 9.34
N LEU A 55 -10.23 -2.60 9.84
CA LEU A 55 -9.89 -2.78 11.26
C LEU A 55 -9.74 -1.42 11.94
N GLU A 56 -10.32 -1.29 13.12
CA GLU A 56 -10.04 -0.19 14.05
C GLU A 56 -9.43 -0.78 15.32
N GLY A 57 -8.10 -0.72 15.38
CA GLY A 57 -7.32 -1.39 16.42
C GLY A 57 -7.39 -2.92 16.32
N LYS A 58 -8.38 -3.53 16.99
CA LYS A 58 -8.59 -4.98 17.09
C LYS A 58 -10.03 -5.44 16.85
N GLU A 59 -10.96 -4.51 16.72
CA GLU A 59 -12.37 -4.80 16.47
C GLU A 59 -12.68 -4.57 14.99
N LEU A 60 -13.61 -5.36 14.44
CA LEU A 60 -14.17 -5.07 13.13
C LEU A 60 -15.00 -3.79 13.27
N ARG A 61 -14.63 -2.77 12.49
CA ARG A 61 -15.34 -1.49 12.42
C ARG A 61 -16.84 -1.75 12.21
N GLU A 62 -17.71 -1.11 12.99
CA GLU A 62 -19.16 -1.34 12.90
C GLU A 62 -19.70 -1.06 11.49
N PHE A 63 -20.19 -2.11 10.83
CA PHE A 63 -20.88 -1.98 9.55
C PHE A 63 -22.33 -1.56 9.85
N PRO A 64 -22.83 -0.39 9.40
CA PRO A 64 -22.51 0.30 8.14
C PRO A 64 -21.93 1.73 8.28
N ASP A 65 -21.76 2.26 9.49
CA ASP A 65 -21.52 3.69 9.72
C ASP A 65 -20.03 4.07 9.71
N ASN A 66 -19.28 3.49 8.77
CA ASN A 66 -17.83 3.63 8.72
C ASN A 66 -17.35 4.54 7.57
N PRO A 67 -16.82 5.73 7.88
CA PRO A 67 -16.40 6.70 6.85
C PRO A 67 -15.24 6.19 5.99
N TYR A 68 -14.40 5.29 6.53
CA TYR A 68 -13.29 4.67 5.81
C TYR A 68 -13.73 3.72 4.70
N LEU A 69 -14.82 2.96 4.89
CA LEU A 69 -15.35 2.05 3.87
C LEU A 69 -15.97 2.82 2.71
N TRP A 70 -16.78 3.83 3.01
CA TRP A 70 -17.37 4.71 2.01
C TRP A 70 -16.30 5.51 1.26
N GLY A 71 -15.27 6.00 1.96
CA GLY A 71 -14.11 6.64 1.34
C GLY A 71 -13.35 5.72 0.40
N ALA A 72 -13.11 4.46 0.79
CA ALA A 72 -12.43 3.47 -0.05
C ALA A 72 -13.25 3.10 -1.30
N LEU A 73 -14.56 2.89 -1.15
CA LEU A 73 -15.44 2.57 -2.28
C LEU A 73 -15.52 3.75 -3.26
N PHE A 74 -15.64 4.97 -2.76
CA PHE A 74 -15.59 6.18 -3.58
C PHE A 74 -14.24 6.32 -4.30
N CYS A 75 -13.12 6.07 -3.61
CA CYS A 75 -11.79 6.08 -4.21
C CYS A 75 -11.69 5.11 -5.40
N VAL A 76 -12.18 3.87 -5.25
CA VAL A 76 -12.15 2.86 -6.32
C VAL A 76 -12.98 3.31 -7.52
N VAL A 77 -14.17 3.87 -7.29
CA VAL A 77 -15.03 4.39 -8.36
C VAL A 77 -14.34 5.54 -9.08
N VAL A 78 -13.86 6.55 -8.36
CA VAL A 78 -13.19 7.72 -8.95
C VAL A 78 -11.91 7.31 -9.68
N ALA A 79 -11.11 6.42 -9.12
CA ALA A 79 -9.90 5.91 -9.76
C ALA A 79 -10.19 5.16 -11.07
N SER A 80 -11.34 4.49 -11.16
CA SER A 80 -11.76 3.82 -12.39
C SER A 80 -12.26 4.80 -13.45
N LEU A 81 -12.88 5.92 -13.06
CA LEU A 81 -13.41 6.91 -14.00
C LEU A 81 -12.37 7.95 -14.43
N VAL A 82 -11.45 8.34 -13.55
CA VAL A 82 -10.53 9.46 -13.73
C VAL A 82 -9.13 8.95 -14.07
N LYS A 83 -8.69 9.18 -15.31
CA LYS A 83 -7.34 8.83 -15.80
C LYS A 83 -6.21 9.71 -15.22
N ASN A 84 -6.53 10.70 -14.39
CA ASN A 84 -5.56 11.64 -13.83
C ASN A 84 -5.40 11.45 -12.31
N MET A 85 -4.25 10.90 -11.89
CA MET A 85 -3.96 10.52 -10.51
C MET A 85 -4.15 11.69 -9.51
N LEU A 86 -3.74 12.91 -9.89
CA LEU A 86 -3.85 14.09 -9.05
C LEU A 86 -5.31 14.44 -8.73
N ILE A 87 -6.18 14.39 -9.74
CA ILE A 87 -7.60 14.70 -9.60
C ILE A 87 -8.28 13.62 -8.76
N THR A 88 -7.96 12.34 -9.00
CA THR A 88 -8.48 11.21 -8.23
C THR A 88 -8.20 11.35 -6.75
N VAL A 89 -6.94 11.65 -6.39
CA VAL A 89 -6.51 11.83 -5.01
C VAL A 89 -7.20 13.05 -4.39
N GLY A 90 -7.24 14.18 -5.09
CA GLY A 90 -7.88 15.40 -4.61
C GLY A 90 -9.38 15.21 -4.34
N LEU A 91 -10.11 14.60 -5.26
CA LEU A 91 -11.55 14.38 -5.14
C LEU A 91 -11.88 13.40 -4.00
N THR A 92 -11.09 12.32 -3.88
CA THR A 92 -11.26 11.33 -2.81
C THR A 92 -10.99 11.94 -1.43
N LEU A 93 -9.94 12.76 -1.30
CA LEU A 93 -9.64 13.48 -0.06
C LEU A 93 -10.77 14.42 0.35
N LEU A 94 -11.29 15.21 -0.60
CA LEU A 94 -12.41 16.12 -0.35
C LEU A 94 -13.65 15.37 0.15
N PHE A 95 -13.99 14.26 -0.51
CA PHE A 95 -15.13 13.43 -0.12
C PHE A 95 -14.93 12.76 1.25
N PHE A 96 -13.73 12.24 1.51
CA PHE A 96 -13.40 11.60 2.79
C PHE A 96 -13.44 12.58 3.96
N TYR A 97 -12.88 13.78 3.80
CA TYR A 97 -12.98 14.84 4.82
C TYR A 97 -14.42 15.30 5.05
N GLY A 98 -15.23 15.38 3.99
CA GLY A 98 -16.66 15.69 4.12
C GLY A 98 -17.42 14.62 4.91
N LEU A 99 -17.13 13.35 4.67
CA LEU A 99 -17.71 12.23 5.42
C LEU A 99 -17.32 12.26 6.90
N ILE A 100 -16.04 12.49 7.20
CA ILE A 100 -15.57 12.60 8.60
C ILE A 100 -16.25 13.78 9.31
N TYR A 101 -16.42 14.92 8.63
CA TYR A 101 -17.08 16.08 9.22
C TYR A 101 -18.57 15.86 9.52
N PHE A 102 -19.22 14.97 8.77
CA PHE A 102 -20.65 14.70 8.93
C PHE A 102 -20.95 13.56 9.92
N MET A 103 -20.03 12.59 10.08
CA MET A 103 -20.18 11.41 10.95
C MET A 103 -19.32 11.42 12.22
N GLY A 104 -18.46 12.42 12.40
CA GLY A 104 -17.70 12.67 13.64
C GLY A 104 -18.34 13.76 14.48
#